data_AF-A0A1V3WCA5-F1
#
_entry.id   AF-A0A1V3WCA5-F1
#
_cell.length_a   1.000
_cell.length_b   1.000
_cell.length_c   1.000
_cell.angle_alpha   90.00
_cell.angle_beta   90.00
_cell.angle_gamma   90.00
#
_symmetry.space_group_name_H-M   'P 1'
#
loop_
_entity.id
_entity.type
_entity.pdbx_description
1 polymer ?
#
loop_
_entity_poly.entity_id
_entity_poly.type
_entity_poly.pdbx_seq_one_letter_code
_entity_poly.pdbx_strand_id
1 'polypeptide(L)'
;MDKVAVDLSGPPQTMLATLYAKALDADLPHPILGDRYAKEVVERIDYDWSRTSITARNSAAVTTRTAHFDTWARQFLAVHPGAVVLHLGCGLDSRYFRVRPVSAVEWYDVDHPEVAALFTRLYPAAAHHHVVAASVTDPAWLADIPNDRPRC
;
A
#
# COMPACT_ATOMS: atom_id res chain seq x y z
N MET A 1 -11.00 1.46 20.92
CA MET A 1 -10.94 1.59 19.45
C MET A 1 -11.23 0.22 18.90
N ASP A 2 -12.32 0.06 18.16
CA ASP A 2 -12.80 -1.26 17.74
C ASP A 2 -11.94 -1.80 16.60
N LYS A 3 -11.44 -3.03 16.76
CA LYS A 3 -10.62 -3.69 15.73
C LYS A 3 -11.48 -4.12 14.56
N VAL A 4 -10.90 -4.10 13.37
CA VAL A 4 -11.54 -4.54 12.13
C VAL A 4 -11.29 -6.03 11.93
N ALA A 5 -12.34 -6.85 12.00
CA ALA A 5 -12.27 -8.25 11.60
C ALA A 5 -12.07 -8.37 10.08
N VAL A 6 -11.21 -9.31 9.68
CA VAL A 6 -10.87 -9.57 8.27
C VAL A 6 -11.16 -11.04 7.98
N ASP A 7 -12.20 -11.30 7.19
CA ASP A 7 -12.51 -12.63 6.65
C ASP A 7 -12.15 -12.65 5.17
N LEU A 8 -10.94 -13.11 4.84
CA LEU A 8 -10.46 -13.15 3.46
C LEU A 8 -9.71 -14.47 3.19
N SER A 9 -10.11 -15.21 2.17
CA SER A 9 -9.39 -16.37 1.63
C SER A 9 -8.68 -15.99 0.31
N GLY A 10 -7.50 -16.56 0.02
CA GLY A 10 -6.78 -16.36 -1.25
C GLY A 10 -5.77 -15.19 -1.26
N PRO A 11 -5.60 -14.44 -2.37
CA PRO A 11 -4.64 -13.32 -2.54
C PRO A 11 -4.57 -12.30 -1.39
N PRO A 12 -5.68 -11.97 -0.68
CA PRO A 12 -5.61 -11.06 0.46
C PRO A 12 -4.80 -11.61 1.66
N GLN A 13 -4.60 -12.93 1.76
CA GLN A 13 -3.75 -13.51 2.82
C GLN A 13 -2.26 -13.19 2.58
N THR A 14 -1.81 -13.15 1.32
CA THR A 14 -0.45 -12.72 0.97
C THR A 14 -0.24 -11.25 1.29
N MET A 15 -1.25 -10.40 1.06
CA MET A 15 -1.22 -8.99 1.44
C MET A 15 -1.00 -8.81 2.95
N LEU A 16 -1.74 -9.54 3.80
CA LEU A 16 -1.58 -9.46 5.26
C LEU A 16 -0.16 -9.85 5.71
N ALA A 17 0.44 -10.86 5.08
CA ALA A 17 1.84 -11.21 5.35
C ALA A 17 2.80 -10.04 5.00
N THR A 18 2.62 -9.39 3.85
CA THR A 18 3.46 -8.24 3.47
C THR A 18 3.27 -7.03 4.37
N LEU A 19 2.04 -6.76 4.81
CA LEU A 19 1.72 -5.72 5.79
C LEU A 19 2.43 -6.00 7.12
N TYR A 20 2.30 -7.24 7.61
CA TYR A 20 2.90 -7.65 8.89
C TYR A 20 4.44 -7.58 8.85
N ALA A 21 5.06 -7.92 7.73
CA ALA A 21 6.51 -7.78 7.55
C ALA A 21 6.97 -6.34 7.75
N LYS A 22 6.24 -5.38 7.17
CA LYS A 22 6.55 -3.94 7.31
C LYS A 22 6.34 -3.45 8.75
N ALA A 23 5.32 -3.95 9.44
CA ALA A 23 5.09 -3.64 10.85
C ALA A 23 6.21 -4.18 11.76
N LEU A 24 6.67 -5.41 11.53
CA LEU A 24 7.80 -5.98 12.29
C LEU A 24 9.11 -5.23 12.03
N ASP A 25 9.38 -4.87 10.77
CA ASP A 25 10.54 -4.05 10.41
C ASP A 25 10.53 -2.71 11.14
N ALA A 26 9.38 -2.04 11.25
CA ALA A 26 9.26 -0.76 11.92
C ALA A 26 9.67 -0.77 13.40
N ASP A 27 9.57 -1.91 14.08
CA ASP A 27 9.97 -2.05 15.49
C ASP A 27 11.44 -2.47 15.68
N LEU A 28 12.16 -2.74 14.59
CA LEU A 28 13.59 -3.05 14.69
C LEU A 28 14.40 -1.82 15.14
N PRO A 29 15.53 -2.03 15.85
CA PRO A 29 16.44 -0.94 16.21
C PRO A 29 16.98 -0.17 14.98
N HIS A 30 17.14 -0.87 13.87
CA HIS A 30 17.62 -0.33 12.59
C HIS A 30 16.68 -0.82 11.46
N PRO A 31 15.50 -0.19 11.29
CA PRO A 31 14.52 -0.61 10.30
C PRO A 31 15.02 -0.32 8.88
N ILE A 32 14.66 -1.16 7.90
CA ILE A 32 14.98 -0.90 6.49
C ILE A 32 13.99 0.11 5.91
N LEU A 33 12.69 -0.09 6.15
CA LEU A 33 11.62 0.76 5.65
C LEU A 33 11.06 1.67 6.75
N GLY A 34 10.90 1.15 7.97
CA GLY A 34 10.40 1.95 9.09
C GLY A 34 8.94 2.38 8.96
N ASP A 35 8.10 1.53 8.35
CA ASP A 35 6.70 1.87 8.02
C ASP A 35 5.79 1.90 9.26
N ARG A 36 5.67 3.09 9.85
CA ARG A 36 4.79 3.32 11.01
C ARG A 36 3.31 3.21 10.69
N TYR A 37 2.90 3.48 9.45
CA TYR A 37 1.53 3.29 9.02
C TYR A 37 1.15 1.80 9.01
N ALA A 38 2.04 0.93 8.51
CA ALA A 38 1.82 -0.52 8.58
C ALA A 38 1.69 -1.00 10.03
N LYS A 39 2.52 -0.46 10.94
CA LYS A 39 2.46 -0.78 12.37
C LYS A 39 1.10 -0.42 12.98
N GLU A 40 0.63 0.82 12.78
CA GLU A 40 -0.67 1.27 13.28
C GLU A 40 -1.84 0.46 12.69
N VAL A 41 -1.75 0.09 11.41
CA VAL A 41 -2.79 -0.71 10.76
C VAL A 41 -2.84 -2.14 11.30
N VAL A 42 -1.69 -2.77 11.54
CA VAL A 42 -1.62 -4.11 12.14
C VAL A 42 -2.27 -4.15 13.53
N GLU A 43 -2.14 -3.08 14.32
CA GLU A 43 -2.76 -2.98 15.65
C GLU A 43 -4.29 -2.84 15.60
N ARG A 44 -4.83 -2.34 14.48
CA ARG A 44 -6.26 -2.11 14.26
C ARG A 44 -6.98 -3.28 13.59
N ILE A 45 -6.26 -4.26 13.08
CA ILE A 45 -6.85 -5.45 12.45
C ILE A 45 -6.95 -6.58 13.48
N ASP A 46 -8.13 -7.20 13.56
CA ASP A 46 -8.33 -8.41 14.36
C ASP A 46 -7.98 -9.64 13.51
N TYR A 47 -6.70 -10.03 13.55
CA TYR A 47 -6.15 -11.15 12.82
C TYR A 47 -5.09 -11.87 13.64
N ASP A 48 -5.06 -13.21 13.58
CA ASP A 48 -4.00 -14.00 14.17
C ASP A 48 -2.75 -13.97 13.28
N TRP A 49 -1.85 -13.03 13.56
CA TRP A 49 -0.60 -12.84 12.82
C TRP A 49 0.34 -14.05 12.86
N SER A 50 0.16 -14.98 13.80
CA SER A 50 0.92 -16.24 13.83
C SER A 50 0.59 -17.17 12.67
N ARG A 51 -0.56 -16.95 12.01
CA ARG A 51 -0.94 -17.63 10.76
C ARG A 51 -0.10 -17.20 9.55
N THR A 52 0.68 -16.12 9.67
CA THR A 52 1.67 -15.74 8.67
C THR A 52 3.00 -16.45 8.94
N SER A 53 3.77 -16.76 7.90
CA SER A 53 5.15 -17.27 8.05
C SER A 53 6.19 -16.15 8.29
N ILE A 54 5.72 -14.92 8.50
CA ILE A 54 6.56 -13.73 8.57
C ILE A 54 7.12 -13.55 9.97
N THR A 55 8.42 -13.27 10.03
CA THR A 55 9.19 -13.03 11.23
C THR A 55 10.06 -11.78 11.03
N ALA A 56 10.57 -11.21 12.10
CA ALA A 56 11.55 -10.12 12.02
C ALA A 56 12.79 -10.46 11.17
N ARG A 57 13.15 -11.75 11.08
CA ARG A 57 14.29 -12.20 10.27
C ARG A 57 14.00 -12.18 8.77
N ASN A 58 12.79 -12.52 8.35
CA ASN A 58 12.44 -12.63 6.93
C ASN A 58 11.64 -11.41 6.41
N SER A 59 11.31 -10.45 7.27
CA SER A 59 10.67 -9.19 6.87
C SER A 59 11.54 -8.37 5.91
N ALA A 60 12.86 -8.48 6.03
CA ALA A 60 13.84 -7.72 5.25
C ALA A 60 13.64 -7.83 3.73
N ALA A 61 13.23 -8.99 3.22
CA ALA A 61 12.97 -9.17 1.79
C ALA A 61 11.79 -8.29 1.32
N VAL A 62 10.72 -8.21 2.12
CA VAL A 62 9.55 -7.39 1.83
C VAL A 62 9.89 -5.90 1.97
N THR A 63 10.58 -5.52 3.04
CA THR A 63 10.87 -4.10 3.33
C THR A 63 11.94 -3.53 2.41
N THR A 64 12.97 -4.30 2.04
CA THR A 64 13.95 -3.91 1.02
C THR A 64 13.28 -3.68 -0.34
N ARG A 65 12.45 -4.63 -0.79
CA ARG A 65 11.69 -4.48 -2.03
C ARG A 65 10.79 -3.24 -1.99
N THR A 66 10.13 -3.00 -0.86
CA THR A 66 9.25 -1.84 -0.70
C THR A 66 10.03 -0.53 -0.75
N ALA A 67 11.17 -0.44 -0.05
CA ALA A 67 12.04 0.73 -0.06
C ALA A 67 12.61 1.02 -1.46
N HIS A 68 12.90 -0.04 -2.23
CA HIS A 68 13.31 0.09 -3.62
C HIS A 68 12.21 0.73 -4.49
N PHE A 69 10.97 0.24 -4.40
CA PHE A 69 9.85 0.85 -5.13
C PHE A 69 9.52 2.27 -4.66
N ASP A 70 9.64 2.57 -3.37
CA ASP A 70 9.50 3.94 -2.86
C ASP A 70 10.58 4.86 -3.47
N THR A 71 11.80 4.35 -3.68
CA THR A 71 12.89 5.10 -4.33
C THR A 71 12.58 5.35 -5.80
N TRP A 72 12.13 4.35 -6.55
CA TRP A 72 11.73 4.50 -7.95
C TRP A 72 10.59 5.49 -8.12
N ALA A 73 9.54 5.40 -7.29
CA ALA A 73 8.44 6.35 -7.33
C ALA A 73 8.93 7.79 -7.09
N ARG A 74 9.78 8.02 -6.08
CA ARG A 74 10.35 9.35 -5.82
C ARG A 74 11.21 9.85 -6.97
N GLN A 75 12.04 9.00 -7.56
CA GLN A 75 12.88 9.36 -8.70
C GLN A 75 12.05 9.75 -9.92
N PHE A 76 11.01 8.98 -10.23
CA PHE A 76 10.10 9.29 -11.33
C PHE A 76 9.37 10.62 -11.10
N LEU A 77 8.83 10.83 -9.90
CA LEU A 77 8.11 12.07 -9.55
C LEU A 77 9.01 13.30 -9.49
N ALA A 78 10.32 13.13 -9.24
CA ALA A 78 11.28 14.23 -9.33
C ALA A 78 11.47 14.73 -10.77
N VAL A 79 11.31 13.84 -11.76
CA VAL A 79 11.38 14.18 -13.20
C VAL A 79 10.01 14.64 -13.73
N HIS A 80 8.92 14.08 -13.19
CA HIS A 80 7.56 14.32 -13.64
C HIS A 80 6.65 14.77 -12.48
N PRO A 81 6.72 16.04 -12.04
CA PRO A 81 6.01 16.52 -10.84
C PRO A 81 4.48 16.58 -10.99
N GLY A 82 3.96 16.46 -12.21
CA GLY A 82 2.52 16.40 -12.52
C GLY A 82 2.07 15.03 -13.04
N ALA A 83 2.76 13.95 -12.70
CA ALA A 83 2.44 12.62 -13.20
C ALA A 83 1.21 11.98 -12.55
N VAL A 84 0.77 10.88 -13.13
CA VAL A 84 -0.18 9.94 -12.52
C VAL A 84 0.59 8.71 -12.04
N VAL A 85 0.33 8.24 -10.83
CA VAL A 85 0.90 6.99 -10.30
C VAL A 85 -0.19 5.92 -10.26
N LEU A 86 0.07 4.76 -10.88
CA LEU A 86 -0.85 3.62 -10.86
C LEU A 86 -0.25 2.49 -10.03
N HIS A 87 -0.73 2.33 -8.81
CA HIS A 87 -0.25 1.31 -7.89
C HIS A 87 -1.24 0.14 -7.87
N LEU A 88 -0.90 -0.89 -8.67
CA LEU A 88 -1.77 -2.01 -9.00
C LEU A 88 -1.60 -3.17 -8.01
N GLY A 89 -2.71 -3.76 -7.56
CA GLY A 89 -2.69 -4.81 -6.53
C GLY A 89 -2.03 -4.28 -5.25
N CYS A 90 -2.39 -3.05 -4.89
CA CYS A 90 -1.71 -2.26 -3.87
C CYS A 90 -1.83 -2.87 -2.47
N GLY A 91 -2.82 -3.72 -2.24
CA GLY A 91 -3.14 -4.27 -0.94
C GLY A 91 -3.36 -3.17 0.10
N LEU A 92 -2.72 -3.33 1.25
CA LEU A 92 -2.66 -2.35 2.34
C LEU A 92 -1.30 -1.63 2.39
N ASP A 93 -0.69 -1.33 1.26
CA ASP A 93 0.57 -0.59 1.22
C ASP A 93 0.35 0.92 1.46
N SER A 94 0.96 1.47 2.49
CA SER A 94 0.91 2.90 2.81
C SER A 94 1.83 3.78 1.94
N ARG A 95 2.18 3.33 0.72
CA ARG A 95 3.23 3.98 -0.11
C ARG A 95 2.97 5.45 -0.37
N TYR A 96 1.73 5.83 -0.67
CA TYR A 96 1.36 7.24 -0.85
C TYR A 96 1.80 8.10 0.36
N PHE A 97 1.55 7.63 1.58
CA PHE A 97 1.89 8.35 2.81
C PHE A 97 3.39 8.37 3.15
N ARG A 98 4.15 7.36 2.69
CA ARG A 98 5.61 7.32 2.83
C ARG A 98 6.32 8.14 1.76
N VAL A 99 5.83 8.11 0.52
CA VAL A 99 6.40 8.85 -0.62
C VAL A 99 6.09 10.33 -0.51
N ARG A 100 4.87 10.69 -0.06
CA ARG A 100 4.38 12.07 0.11
C ARG A 100 4.55 12.90 -1.17
N PRO A 101 3.85 12.52 -2.25
CA PRO A 101 3.94 13.26 -3.51
C PRO A 101 3.41 14.70 -3.35
N VAL A 102 3.83 15.59 -4.25
CA VAL A 102 3.29 16.97 -4.32
C VAL A 102 1.86 16.94 -4.86
N SER A 103 1.07 17.98 -4.58
CA SER A 103 -0.35 18.07 -4.95
C SER A 103 -0.66 18.08 -6.45
N ALA A 104 0.36 18.18 -7.31
CA ALA A 104 0.18 18.06 -8.76
C ALA A 104 0.13 16.59 -9.25
N VAL A 105 0.52 15.64 -8.39
CA VAL A 105 0.50 14.21 -8.69
C VAL A 105 -0.84 13.61 -8.31
N GLU A 106 -1.43 12.82 -9.20
CA GLU A 106 -2.63 12.02 -8.90
C GLU A 106 -2.21 10.57 -8.65
N TRP A 107 -2.52 10.03 -7.46
CA TRP A 107 -2.14 8.69 -7.06
C TRP A 107 -3.36 7.76 -7.02
N TYR A 108 -3.33 6.67 -7.76
CA TYR A 108 -4.40 5.67 -7.80
C TYR A 108 -3.90 4.34 -7.25
N ASP A 109 -4.44 3.94 -6.10
CA ASP A 109 -4.30 2.60 -5.56
C ASP A 109 -5.47 1.75 -6.10
N VAL A 110 -5.16 0.69 -6.84
CA VAL A 110 -6.17 -0.16 -7.52
C VAL A 110 -6.10 -1.57 -6.96
N ASP A 111 -7.21 -2.04 -6.40
CA ASP A 111 -7.33 -3.40 -5.87
C ASP A 111 -8.80 -3.85 -5.83
N HIS A 112 -9.03 -5.12 -5.50
CA HIS A 112 -10.36 -5.70 -5.39
C HIS A 112 -11.25 -4.91 -4.40
N PRO A 113 -12.57 -4.86 -4.63
CA PRO A 113 -13.49 -4.04 -3.83
C PRO A 113 -13.38 -4.24 -2.32
N GLU A 114 -13.18 -5.47 -1.85
CA GLU A 114 -13.01 -5.80 -0.44
C GLU A 114 -11.71 -5.24 0.15
N VAL A 115 -10.63 -5.19 -0.63
CA VAL A 115 -9.34 -4.62 -0.23
C VAL A 115 -9.43 -3.09 -0.21
N ALA A 116 -10.01 -2.49 -1.26
CA ALA A 116 -10.26 -1.05 -1.33
C ALA A 116 -11.11 -0.56 -0.14
N ALA A 117 -12.22 -1.25 0.16
CA ALA A 117 -13.06 -0.92 1.30
C ALA A 117 -12.33 -1.05 2.64
N LEU A 118 -11.47 -2.06 2.79
CA LEU A 118 -10.63 -2.22 3.98
C LEU A 118 -9.60 -1.09 4.08
N PHE A 119 -8.94 -0.72 2.98
CA PHE A 119 -7.98 0.39 2.93
C PHE A 119 -8.61 1.71 3.40
N THR A 120 -9.78 2.08 2.86
CA THR A 120 -10.48 3.33 3.22
C THR A 120 -10.86 3.39 4.69
N ARG A 121 -11.08 2.25 5.36
CA ARG A 121 -11.35 2.20 6.81
C ARG A 121 -10.07 2.37 7.64
N LEU A 122 -8.93 1.95 7.10
CA LEU A 122 -7.65 1.88 7.81
C LEU A 122 -6.81 3.14 7.63
N TYR A 123 -6.90 3.82 6.50
CA TYR A 123 -6.08 4.98 6.19
C TYR A 123 -6.88 6.28 6.11
N PRO A 124 -6.26 7.44 6.40
CA PRO A 124 -6.93 8.73 6.21
C PRO A 124 -7.12 9.01 4.71
N ALA A 125 -8.22 9.68 4.37
CA ALA A 125 -8.42 10.20 3.02
C ALA A 125 -7.44 11.34 2.71
N ALA A 126 -7.01 11.46 1.46
CA ALA A 126 -6.22 12.58 0.96
C ALA A 126 -6.71 13.02 -0.42
N ALA A 127 -6.63 14.32 -0.70
CA ALA A 127 -7.26 14.92 -1.89
C ALA A 127 -6.78 14.36 -3.23
N HIS A 128 -5.50 13.98 -3.32
CA HIS A 128 -4.86 13.47 -4.54
C HIS A 128 -4.53 11.97 -4.45
N HIS A 129 -5.22 11.26 -3.57
CA HIS A 129 -5.09 9.83 -3.37
C HIS A 129 -6.45 9.16 -3.56
N HIS A 130 -6.54 8.40 -4.64
CA HIS A 130 -7.75 7.72 -5.07
C HIS A 130 -7.60 6.23 -4.82
N VAL A 131 -8.60 5.64 -4.17
CA VAL A 131 -8.70 4.19 -3.97
C VAL A 131 -9.75 3.66 -4.94
N VAL A 132 -9.32 2.90 -5.93
CA VAL A 132 -10.17 2.36 -7.00
C VAL A 132 -10.48 0.90 -6.71
N ALA A 133 -11.76 0.61 -6.48
CA ALA A 133 -12.29 -0.72 -6.25
C ALA A 133 -12.52 -1.46 -7.57
N ALA A 134 -11.50 -2.14 -8.09
CA ALA A 134 -11.57 -2.85 -9.37
C ALA A 134 -10.57 -4.01 -9.47
N SER A 135 -10.87 -5.00 -10.31
CA SER A 135 -9.85 -5.97 -10.73
C SER A 135 -8.89 -5.31 -11.70
N VAL A 136 -7.58 -5.40 -11.44
CA VAL A 136 -6.55 -4.85 -12.33
C VAL A 136 -6.56 -5.45 -13.74
N THR A 137 -7.13 -6.66 -13.88
CA THR A 137 -7.27 -7.37 -15.16
C THR A 137 -8.49 -6.94 -15.98
N ASP A 138 -9.42 -6.20 -15.38
CA ASP A 138 -10.56 -5.62 -16.09
C ASP A 138 -10.14 -4.24 -16.64
N PRO A 139 -10.11 -4.00 -17.96
CA PRO A 139 -9.69 -2.71 -18.49
C PRO A 139 -10.64 -1.56 -18.15
N ALA A 140 -11.86 -1.82 -17.67
CA ALA A 140 -12.86 -0.79 -17.40
C ALA A 140 -12.39 0.28 -16.40
N TRP A 141 -11.56 -0.09 -15.43
CA TRP A 141 -11.07 0.87 -14.41
C TRP A 141 -10.15 1.96 -14.99
N LEU A 142 -9.57 1.74 -16.18
CA LEU A 142 -8.73 2.74 -16.85
C LEU A 142 -9.53 3.89 -17.45
N ALA A 143 -10.86 3.76 -17.62
CA ALA A 143 -11.69 4.74 -18.29
C ALA A 143 -11.66 6.13 -17.61
N ASP A 144 -11.57 6.14 -16.28
CA ASP A 144 -11.61 7.36 -15.47
C ASP A 144 -10.21 7.89 -15.09
N ILE A 145 -9.15 7.25 -15.58
CA ILE A 145 -7.76 7.63 -15.28
C ILE A 145 -7.26 8.68 -16.30
N PRO A 146 -6.72 9.83 -15.85
CA PRO A 146 -6.16 10.84 -16.75
C PRO A 146 -5.11 10.24 -17.69
N ASN A 147 -5.25 10.55 -18.98
CA ASN A 147 -4.43 9.94 -20.03
C ASN A 147 -3.46 10.91 -20.74
N ASP A 148 -3.44 12.16 -20.31
CA ASP A 148 -2.70 13.28 -20.87
C ASP A 148 -1.35 13.55 -20.16
N ARG A 149 -0.96 12.68 -19.22
CA ARG A 149 0.21 12.87 -18.33
C ARG A 149 1.12 11.64 -18.31
N PRO A 150 2.43 11.79 -18.00
CA PRO A 150 3.33 10.67 -17.74
C PRO A 150 2.78 9.78 -16.63
N ARG A 151 3.01 8.46 -16.74
CA ARG A 151 2.56 7.47 -15.76
C ARG A 151 3.69 6.52 -15.37
N CYS A 152 3.67 6.09 -14.11
CA CYS A 152 4.52 5.01 -13.61
C CYS A 152 3.69 3.96 -12.87
#